data_AF-A0A9X1ZA70-F1
#
_entry.id   AF-A0A9X1ZA70-F1
#
_cell.length_a   1.000
_cell.length_b   1.000
_cell.length_c   1.000
_cell.angle_alpha   90.00
_cell.angle_beta   90.00
_cell.angle_gamma   90.00
#
_symmetry.space_group_name_H-M   'P 1'
#
loop_
_entity.id
_entity.type
_entity.pdbx_description
1 polymer ?
#
loop_
_entity_poly.entity_id
_entity_poly.type
_entity_poly.pdbx_seq_one_letter_code
_entity_poly.pdbx_strand_id
1 'polypeptide(L)'
;MAKRSRVETELTVNQILDEAFKQILTIGFEAMSYTTLSAATGISRTGISHHFPRKTEFLVRLDERIGQFFIEGLDFSSIARLKQSWGALMQHPERKAVLKLFLSLSSSADDNIKTLKSLNIVRDTAVAQFAEAGGQCIEQLIGNSVLTLFNHEQATQ
;
A
#
# COMPACT_ATOMS: atom_id res chain seq x y z
N MET A 1 -33.77 -0.55 21.70
CA MET A 1 -32.67 -0.21 20.77
C MET A 1 -31.98 -1.51 20.39
N ALA A 2 -32.10 -1.93 19.14
CA ALA A 2 -31.54 -3.21 18.68
C ALA A 2 -30.01 -3.16 18.74
N LYS A 3 -29.40 -4.13 19.43
CA LYS A 3 -27.98 -4.44 19.27
C LYS A 3 -27.75 -4.66 17.76
N ARG A 4 -26.99 -3.78 17.10
CA ARG A 4 -26.49 -4.07 15.75
C ARG A 4 -25.90 -5.48 15.77
N SER A 5 -26.26 -6.29 14.78
CA SER A 5 -25.70 -7.63 14.72
C SER A 5 -24.18 -7.51 14.49
N ARG A 6 -23.41 -8.48 14.97
CA ARG A 6 -21.96 -8.53 14.73
C ARG A 6 -21.63 -8.40 13.24
N VAL A 7 -22.49 -8.98 12.39
CA VAL A 7 -22.42 -8.95 10.93
C VAL A 7 -22.54 -7.53 10.37
N GLU A 8 -23.48 -6.71 10.85
CA GLU A 8 -23.65 -5.32 10.40
C GLU A 8 -22.42 -4.46 10.75
N THR A 9 -21.82 -4.73 11.91
CA THR A 9 -20.59 -4.04 12.34
C THR A 9 -19.42 -4.41 11.43
N GLU A 10 -19.23 -5.68 11.12
CA GLU A 10 -18.17 -6.15 10.23
C GLU A 10 -18.34 -5.60 8.80
N LEU A 11 -19.57 -5.55 8.27
CA LEU A 11 -19.87 -4.93 6.98
C LEU A 11 -19.48 -3.45 6.94
N THR A 12 -19.82 -2.72 8.00
CA THR A 12 -19.47 -1.29 8.12
C THR A 12 -17.95 -1.10 8.13
N VAL A 13 -17.22 -1.92 8.89
CA VAL A 13 -15.75 -1.86 8.96
C VAL A 13 -15.13 -2.16 7.60
N ASN A 14 -15.62 -3.18 6.90
CA ASN A 14 -15.11 -3.53 5.56
C ASN A 14 -15.36 -2.42 4.56
N GLN A 15 -16.54 -1.79 4.57
CA GLN A 15 -16.84 -0.65 3.71
C GLN A 15 -15.88 0.52 3.95
N ILE A 16 -15.54 0.82 5.21
CA ILE A 16 -14.55 1.85 5.55
C ILE A 16 -13.17 1.46 5.01
N LEU A 17 -12.76 0.20 5.18
CA LEU A 17 -11.45 -0.29 4.73
C LEU A 17 -11.33 -0.29 3.20
N ASP A 18 -12.39 -0.65 2.47
CA ASP A 18 -12.44 -0.62 1.01
C ASP A 18 -12.24 0.80 0.48
N GLU A 19 -12.96 1.76 1.06
CA GLU A 19 -12.83 3.16 0.65
C GLU A 19 -11.48 3.76 1.08
N ALA A 20 -10.97 3.40 2.26
CA ALA A 20 -9.64 3.81 2.70
C ALA A 20 -8.55 3.27 1.77
N PHE A 21 -8.63 2.00 1.38
CA PHE A 21 -7.72 1.41 0.41
C PHE A 21 -7.74 2.19 -0.90
N LYS A 22 -8.92 2.46 -1.45
CA LYS A 22 -9.07 3.25 -2.68
C LYS A 22 -8.47 4.66 -2.55
N GLN A 23 -8.73 5.37 -1.44
CA GLN A 23 -8.19 6.72 -1.23
C GLN A 23 -6.67 6.72 -1.07
N ILE A 24 -6.10 5.74 -0.36
CA ILE A 24 -4.65 5.57 -0.22
C ILE A 24 -3.98 5.43 -1.61
N LEU A 25 -4.59 4.68 -2.53
CA LEU A 25 -4.05 4.46 -3.87
C LEU A 25 -4.24 5.64 -4.83
N THR A 26 -5.28 6.46 -4.61
CA THR A 26 -5.66 7.53 -5.55
C THR A 26 -5.17 8.91 -5.12
N ILE A 27 -5.46 9.32 -3.88
CA ILE A 27 -5.09 10.63 -3.34
C ILE A 27 -3.89 10.57 -2.39
N GLY A 28 -3.52 9.36 -1.93
CA GLY A 28 -2.41 9.14 -1.02
C GLY A 28 -2.83 9.08 0.45
N PHE A 29 -2.04 8.38 1.26
CA PHE A 29 -2.32 8.22 2.69
C PHE A 29 -2.35 9.56 3.42
N GLU A 30 -1.45 10.50 3.12
CA GLU A 30 -1.42 11.81 3.78
C GLU A 30 -2.67 12.65 3.52
N ALA A 31 -3.19 12.66 2.29
CA ALA A 31 -4.39 13.40 1.93
C ALA A 31 -5.69 12.75 2.44
N MET A 32 -5.69 11.42 2.65
CA MET A 32 -6.83 10.70 3.21
C MET A 32 -7.15 11.20 4.63
N SER A 33 -8.43 11.42 4.94
CA SER A 33 -8.88 11.86 6.27
C SER A 33 -10.23 11.25 6.66
N TYR A 34 -10.59 11.34 7.94
CA TYR A 34 -11.93 10.95 8.39
C TYR A 34 -13.05 11.71 7.66
N THR A 35 -12.79 12.95 7.22
CA THR A 35 -13.76 13.75 6.48
C THR A 35 -13.94 13.21 5.06
N THR A 36 -12.85 12.86 4.36
CA THR A 36 -12.93 12.32 2.99
C THR A 36 -13.55 10.92 2.99
N LEU A 37 -13.24 10.09 3.99
CA LEU A 37 -13.87 8.78 4.18
C LEU A 37 -15.36 8.91 4.51
N SER A 38 -15.73 9.87 5.37
CA SER A 38 -17.13 10.10 5.74
C SER A 38 -17.96 10.52 4.54
N ALA A 39 -17.43 11.44 3.72
CA ALA A 39 -18.09 11.89 2.50
C ALA A 39 -18.28 10.77 1.49
N ALA A 40 -17.29 9.87 1.34
CA ALA A 40 -17.34 8.80 0.35
C ALA A 40 -18.16 7.57 0.79
N THR A 41 -18.15 7.23 2.09
CA THR A 41 -18.86 6.06 2.62
C THR A 41 -20.27 6.36 3.12
N GLY A 42 -20.58 7.63 3.41
CA GLY A 42 -21.81 8.04 4.12
C GLY A 42 -21.79 7.74 5.62
N ILE A 43 -20.71 7.16 6.16
CA ILE A 43 -20.55 6.87 7.58
C ILE A 43 -20.06 8.14 8.28
N SER A 44 -20.63 8.48 9.44
CA SER A 44 -20.23 9.70 10.15
C SER A 44 -18.76 9.66 10.58
N ARG A 45 -18.10 10.83 10.64
CA ARG A 45 -16.72 10.96 11.15
C ARG A 45 -16.54 10.28 12.51
N THR A 46 -17.49 10.46 13.43
CA THR A 46 -17.51 9.82 14.75
C THR A 46 -17.65 8.30 14.67
N GLY A 47 -18.47 7.79 13.73
CA GLY A 47 -18.60 6.35 13.49
C GLY A 47 -17.31 5.74 12.97
N ILE A 48 -16.61 6.42 12.07
CA ILE A 48 -15.30 5.98 11.57
C ILE A 48 -14.25 6.02 12.70
N SER A 49 -14.18 7.11 13.48
CA SER A 49 -13.22 7.22 14.59
C SER A 49 -13.47 6.23 15.71
N HIS A 50 -14.71 5.73 15.86
CA HIS A 50 -15.02 4.68 16.82
C HIS A 50 -14.37 3.34 16.44
N HIS A 51 -14.33 3.01 15.15
CA HIS A 51 -13.69 1.80 14.65
C HIS A 51 -12.19 1.94 14.43
N PHE A 52 -11.74 3.16 14.11
CA PHE A 52 -10.35 3.48 13.83
C PHE A 52 -9.94 4.74 14.59
N PRO A 53 -9.56 4.66 15.87
CA PRO A 53 -9.20 5.84 16.66
C PRO A 53 -7.97 6.59 16.13
N ARG A 54 -7.09 5.91 15.38
CA ARG A 54 -5.90 6.50 14.76
C ARG A 54 -5.89 6.24 13.26
N LYS A 55 -5.48 7.25 12.49
CA LYS A 55 -5.32 7.14 11.03
C LYS A 55 -4.34 6.04 10.62
N THR A 56 -3.31 5.79 11.42
CA THR A 56 -2.31 4.74 11.18
C THR A 56 -2.88 3.33 11.28
N GLU A 57 -4.01 3.14 11.98
CA GLU A 57 -4.66 1.83 12.09
C GLU A 57 -5.22 1.34 10.75
N PHE A 58 -5.57 2.25 9.83
CA PHE A 58 -5.92 1.88 8.46
C PHE A 58 -4.76 1.15 7.77
N LEU A 59 -3.52 1.65 7.92
CA LEU A 59 -2.35 1.00 7.34
C LEU A 59 -2.09 -0.37 7.96
N VAL A 60 -2.24 -0.50 9.28
CA VAL A 60 -2.07 -1.78 9.97
C VAL A 60 -3.08 -2.81 9.46
N ARG A 61 -4.34 -2.43 9.30
CA ARG A 61 -5.41 -3.33 8.82
C ARG A 61 -5.32 -3.63 7.33
N LEU A 62 -4.75 -2.72 6.54
CA LEU A 62 -4.62 -2.86 5.09
C LEU A 62 -3.25 -3.37 4.66
N ASP A 63 -2.27 -3.55 5.55
CA ASP A 63 -0.89 -3.92 5.24
C ASP A 63 -0.83 -5.15 4.31
N GLU A 64 -1.49 -6.24 4.72
CA GLU A 64 -1.54 -7.48 3.93
C GLU A 64 -2.20 -7.27 2.57
N ARG A 65 -3.31 -6.53 2.52
CA ARG A 65 -4.05 -6.27 1.27
C ARG A 65 -3.25 -5.39 0.31
N ILE A 66 -2.60 -4.34 0.81
CA ILE A 66 -1.74 -3.45 0.02
C ILE A 66 -0.52 -4.24 -0.48
N GLY A 67 0.05 -5.08 0.38
CA GLY A 67 1.14 -5.99 0.04
C GLY A 67 0.79 -6.96 -1.06
N GLN A 68 -0.31 -7.69 -0.89
CA GLN A 68 -0.80 -8.65 -1.85
C GLN A 68 -1.12 -7.96 -3.18
N PHE A 69 -1.81 -6.82 -3.14
CA PHE A 69 -2.09 -6.05 -4.35
C PHE A 69 -0.79 -5.71 -5.09
N PHE A 70 0.28 -5.31 -4.41
CA PHE A 70 1.58 -5.06 -5.03
C PHE A 70 2.22 -6.32 -5.61
N ILE A 71 2.27 -7.42 -4.84
CA ILE A 71 2.89 -8.71 -5.21
C ILE A 71 2.20 -9.33 -6.42
N GLU A 72 0.86 -9.26 -6.51
CA GLU A 72 0.08 -9.76 -7.65
C GLU A 72 0.47 -9.12 -8.99
N GLY A 73 1.15 -7.98 -8.97
CA GLY A 73 1.67 -7.32 -10.17
C GLY A 73 3.06 -7.80 -10.60
N LEU A 74 3.67 -8.73 -9.87
CA LEU A 74 5.03 -9.20 -10.09
C LEU A 74 5.05 -10.65 -10.58
N ASP A 75 5.86 -10.91 -11.60
CA ASP A 75 6.06 -12.23 -12.16
C ASP A 75 7.42 -12.80 -11.73
N PHE A 76 7.37 -13.79 -10.83
CA PHE A 76 8.54 -14.49 -10.31
C PHE A 76 8.91 -15.73 -11.15
N SER A 77 8.44 -15.86 -12.40
CA SER A 77 8.79 -17.01 -13.25
C SER A 77 10.24 -16.94 -13.77
N SER A 78 10.78 -15.73 -13.97
CA SER A 78 12.19 -15.50 -14.32
C SER A 78 12.62 -14.07 -13.97
N ILE A 79 13.92 -13.82 -13.86
CA ILE A 79 14.45 -12.46 -13.64
C ILE A 79 14.02 -11.49 -14.75
N ALA A 80 13.98 -11.95 -16.01
CA ALA A 80 13.55 -11.12 -17.14
C ALA A 80 12.07 -10.74 -17.02
N ARG A 81 11.21 -11.70 -16.64
CA ARG A 81 9.79 -11.47 -16.40
C ARG A 81 9.56 -10.56 -15.20
N LEU A 82 10.31 -10.73 -14.11
CA LEU A 82 10.24 -9.87 -12.94
C LEU A 82 10.56 -8.41 -13.28
N LYS A 83 11.62 -8.17 -14.07
CA LYS A 83 11.97 -6.82 -14.54
C LYS A 83 10.88 -6.25 -15.44
N GLN A 84 10.31 -7.07 -16.32
CA GLN A 84 9.22 -6.66 -17.22
C GLN A 84 7.95 -6.30 -16.43
N SER A 85 7.52 -7.17 -15.51
CA SER A 85 6.34 -6.96 -14.68
C SER A 85 6.51 -5.76 -13.76
N TRP A 86 7.71 -5.54 -13.21
CA TRP A 86 8.02 -4.34 -12.43
C TRP A 86 7.93 -3.06 -13.27
N GLY A 87 8.46 -3.09 -14.50
CA GLY A 87 8.33 -1.98 -15.43
C GLY A 87 6.86 -1.65 -15.73
N ALA A 88 6.03 -2.67 -15.96
CA ALA A 88 4.59 -2.51 -16.14
C ALA A 88 3.91 -1.96 -14.87
N LEU A 89 4.29 -2.46 -13.69
CA LEU A 89 3.81 -1.98 -12.39
C LEU A 89 4.00 -0.46 -12.26
N MET A 90 5.18 0.05 -12.65
CA MET A 90 5.49 1.48 -12.58
C MET A 90 4.68 2.35 -13.54
N GLN A 91 4.03 1.78 -14.56
CA GLN A 91 3.10 2.47 -15.45
C GLN A 91 1.67 2.53 -14.89
N HIS A 92 1.34 1.70 -13.89
CA HIS A 92 0.04 1.71 -13.24
C HIS A 92 0.02 2.70 -12.05
N PRO A 93 -0.78 3.78 -12.09
CA PRO A 93 -0.77 4.83 -11.06
C PRO A 93 -0.99 4.30 -9.64
N GLU A 94 -1.94 3.39 -9.46
CA GLU A 94 -2.28 2.81 -8.16
C GLU A 94 -1.14 1.96 -7.59
N ARG A 95 -0.52 1.11 -8.42
CA ARG A 95 0.59 0.25 -7.98
C ARG A 95 1.86 1.07 -7.73
N LYS A 96 2.09 2.11 -8.53
CA LYS A 96 3.12 3.13 -8.28
C LYS A 96 2.85 3.87 -6.97
N ALA A 97 1.60 4.17 -6.65
CA ALA A 97 1.21 4.79 -5.38
C ALA A 97 1.52 3.89 -4.18
N VAL A 98 1.34 2.57 -4.31
CA VAL A 98 1.80 1.61 -3.29
C VAL A 98 3.30 1.70 -3.06
N LEU A 99 4.11 1.72 -4.13
CA LEU A 99 5.56 1.84 -3.97
C LEU A 99 5.96 3.17 -3.30
N LYS A 100 5.31 4.28 -3.70
CA LYS A 100 5.51 5.59 -3.04
C LYS A 100 5.15 5.54 -1.56
N LEU A 101 4.02 4.93 -1.22
CA LEU A 101 3.58 4.73 0.16
C LEU A 101 4.65 3.95 0.93
N PHE A 102 5.18 2.88 0.35
CA PHE A 102 6.19 2.06 1.00
C PHE A 102 7.46 2.85 1.32
N LEU A 103 7.91 3.67 0.37
CA LEU A 103 9.04 4.56 0.56
C LEU A 103 8.76 5.66 1.60
N SER A 104 7.58 6.30 1.58
CA SER A 104 7.24 7.33 2.57
C SER A 104 7.19 6.76 3.99
N LEU A 105 6.68 5.54 4.15
CA LEU A 105 6.61 4.89 5.46
C LEU A 105 7.99 4.46 5.96
N SER A 106 8.93 4.13 5.06
CA SER A 106 10.33 3.84 5.43
C SER A 106 11.07 5.05 6.04
N SER A 107 10.65 6.28 5.69
CA SER A 107 11.17 7.52 6.29
C SER A 107 10.48 7.94 7.59
N SER A 108 9.40 7.26 8.00
CA SER A 108 8.64 7.62 9.20
C SER A 108 9.34 7.15 10.48
N ALA A 109 9.35 8.02 11.50
CA ALA A 109 9.94 7.73 12.80
C ALA A 109 9.11 6.76 13.67
N ASP A 110 7.84 6.50 13.31
CA ASP A 110 6.91 5.66 14.09
C ASP A 110 7.19 4.17 13.88
N ASP A 111 7.78 3.51 14.89
CA ASP A 111 8.11 2.07 14.88
C ASP A 111 6.92 1.16 14.56
N ASN A 112 5.68 1.59 14.83
CA ASN A 112 4.49 0.78 14.52
C ASN A 112 4.17 0.71 13.01
N ILE A 113 4.83 1.55 12.20
CA ILE A 113 4.63 1.69 10.76
C ILE A 113 5.84 1.14 9.98
N LYS A 114 6.93 0.76 10.69
CA LYS A 114 8.27 0.61 10.09
C LYS A 114 8.52 -0.58 9.18
N THR A 115 7.56 -1.44 8.91
CA THR A 115 7.82 -2.51 7.95
C THR A 115 6.52 -2.94 7.30
N LEU A 116 6.29 -2.43 6.10
CA LEU A 116 5.44 -3.11 5.16
C LEU A 116 6.19 -4.38 4.79
N LYS A 117 5.81 -5.46 5.46
CA LYS A 117 6.40 -6.80 5.32
C LYS A 117 6.49 -7.19 3.85
N SER A 118 5.56 -6.68 3.06
CA SER A 118 5.45 -6.78 1.60
C SER A 118 6.76 -6.58 0.83
N LEU A 119 7.57 -5.56 1.11
CA LEU A 119 8.85 -5.39 0.39
C LEU A 119 9.87 -6.47 0.75
N ASN A 120 9.91 -6.86 2.03
CA ASN A 120 10.72 -7.99 2.47
C ASN A 120 10.22 -9.30 1.86
N ILE A 121 8.91 -9.52 1.81
CA ILE A 121 8.29 -10.69 1.18
C ILE A 121 8.65 -10.75 -0.31
N VAL A 122 8.61 -9.63 -1.04
CA VAL A 122 9.01 -9.58 -2.45
C VAL A 122 10.48 -9.95 -2.62
N ARG A 123 11.36 -9.40 -1.77
CA ARG A 123 12.80 -9.74 -1.76
C ARG A 123 13.01 -11.21 -1.44
N ASP A 124 12.39 -11.72 -0.37
CA ASP A 124 12.52 -13.09 0.10
C ASP A 124 11.98 -14.08 -0.94
N THR A 125 10.88 -13.74 -1.63
CA THR A 125 10.34 -14.53 -2.74
C THR A 125 11.31 -14.56 -3.92
N ALA A 126 11.90 -13.42 -4.28
CA ALA A 126 12.91 -13.36 -5.33
C ALA A 126 14.18 -14.15 -4.96
N VAL A 127 14.62 -14.08 -3.71
CA VAL A 127 15.78 -14.84 -3.20
C VAL A 127 15.48 -16.34 -3.17
N ALA A 128 14.29 -16.75 -2.74
CA ALA A 128 13.87 -18.15 -2.77
C ALA A 128 13.86 -18.72 -4.20
N GLN A 129 13.45 -17.91 -5.18
CA GLN A 129 13.30 -18.36 -6.57
C GLN A 129 14.59 -18.26 -7.40
N PHE A 130 15.43 -17.25 -7.15
CA PHE A 130 16.59 -16.92 -7.99
C PHE A 130 17.90 -16.78 -7.19
N ALA A 131 17.92 -17.20 -5.93
CA ALA A 131 19.03 -17.02 -5.00
C ALA A 131 19.47 -15.55 -4.90
N GLU A 132 20.77 -15.31 -4.70
CA GLU A 132 21.34 -13.97 -4.53
C GLU A 132 21.02 -13.02 -5.71
N ALA A 133 20.95 -13.56 -6.93
CA ALA A 133 20.62 -12.79 -8.13
C ALA A 133 19.21 -12.18 -8.07
N GLY A 134 18.25 -12.86 -7.41
CA GLY A 134 16.91 -12.34 -7.18
C GLY A 134 16.90 -11.15 -6.22
N GLY A 135 17.63 -11.27 -5.11
CA GLY A 135 17.79 -10.21 -4.12
C GLY A 135 18.40 -8.94 -4.74
N GLN A 136 19.53 -9.10 -5.45
CA GLN A 136 20.19 -8.00 -6.16
C GLN A 136 19.27 -7.36 -7.22
N CYS A 137 18.47 -8.16 -7.93
CA CYS A 137 17.52 -7.65 -8.91
C CYS A 137 16.45 -6.76 -8.26
N ILE A 138 15.88 -7.17 -7.13
CA ILE A 138 14.88 -6.37 -6.41
C ILE A 138 15.48 -5.07 -5.89
N GLU A 139 16.68 -5.12 -5.30
CA GLU A 139 17.39 -3.94 -4.80
C GLU A 139 17.65 -2.92 -5.93
N GLN A 140 18.10 -3.39 -7.10
CA GLN A 140 18.26 -2.55 -8.30
C GLN A 140 16.95 -1.96 -8.79
N LEU A 141 15.87 -2.74 -8.83
CA LEU A 141 14.55 -2.28 -9.27
C LEU A 141 13.98 -1.21 -8.33
N ILE A 142 14.12 -1.39 -7.01
CA ILE A 142 13.74 -0.40 -6.01
C ILE A 142 14.57 0.88 -6.20
N GLY A 143 15.89 0.77 -6.30
CA GLY A 143 16.78 1.92 -6.53
C GLY A 143 16.43 2.71 -7.79
N ASN A 144 16.23 2.02 -8.92
CA ASN A 144 15.81 2.64 -10.18
C ASN A 144 14.43 3.31 -10.07
N SER A 145 13.51 2.70 -9.32
CA SER A 145 12.18 3.27 -9.09
C SER A 145 12.27 4.55 -8.26
N VAL A 146 13.07 4.56 -7.20
CA VAL A 146 13.34 5.74 -6.38
C VAL A 146 13.89 6.87 -7.24
N LEU A 147 14.92 6.62 -8.05
CA LEU A 147 15.48 7.61 -8.98
C LEU A 147 14.45 8.16 -9.97
N THR A 148 13.62 7.27 -10.53
CA THR A 148 12.53 7.66 -11.45
C THR A 148 11.50 8.54 -10.77
N LEU A 149 11.15 8.23 -9.51
CA LEU A 149 10.21 9.01 -8.72
C LEU A 149 10.75 10.40 -8.38
N PHE A 150 12.02 10.49 -7.96
CA PHE A 150 12.70 11.78 -7.71
C PHE A 150 12.77 12.66 -8.96
N ASN A 151 13.13 12.10 -10.11
CA ASN A 151 13.24 12.86 -11.35
C ASN A 151 11.89 13.38 -11.85
N HIS A 152 10.79 12.66 -11.58
CA HIS A 152 9.45 13.09 -11.97
C HIS A 152 8.91 14.24 -11.10
N GLU A 153 9.34 14.35 -9.83
CA GLU A 153 8.95 15.46 -8.95
C GLU A 153 9.64 16.78 -9.33
N GLN A 154 10.82 16.72 -9.96
CA GLN A 154 11.56 17.90 -10.44
C GLN A 154 10.99 18.45 -11.76
N ALA A 155 10.34 17.61 -12.58
CA ALA A 155 9.78 18.01 -13.88
C ALA A 155 8.38 18.68 -13.78
N THR A 156 7.79 18.72 -12.58
CA THR A 156 6.46 19.28 -12.33
C THR A 156 6.51 20.57 -11.50
N GLN A 157 7.72 21.13 -11.31
CA GLN A 157 7.96 22.43 -10.66
C GLN A 157 8.29 23.51 -11.68
#